data_AF-A0A2W4R8K8-F1
#
_entry.id   AF-A0A2W4R8K8-F1
#
_cell.length_a   1.000
_cell.length_b   1.000
_cell.length_c   1.000
_cell.angle_alpha   90.00
_cell.angle_beta   90.00
_cell.angle_gamma   90.00
#
_symmetry.space_group_name_H-M   'P 1'
#
loop_
_entity.id
_entity.type
_entity.pdbx_description
1 polymer ?
#
loop_
_entity_poly.entity_id
_entity_poly.type
_entity_poly.pdbx_seq_one_letter_code
_entity_poly.pdbx_strand_id
1 'polypeptide(L)'
;MLMDRDRGVVIVEDRLRNVIAEILDMHPDEVTPDMVRRECAAWDSMNHLRIITAVEHEFGVTLAMDEIERVQTPAELQRMIDDHLAKQGGRTTGAGSVGPASRQSIP
;
A
#
# COMPACT_ATOMS: atom_id res chain seq x y z
N MET A 1 -15.32 -16.11 -31.67
CA MET A 1 -14.28 -15.08 -31.57
C MET A 1 -13.60 -15.29 -30.24
N LEU A 2 -12.39 -15.86 -30.29
CA LEU A 2 -11.60 -16.29 -29.14
C LEU A 2 -10.73 -15.11 -28.73
N MET A 3 -11.02 -14.46 -27.61
CA MET A 3 -10.11 -13.50 -26.98
C MET A 3 -9.95 -13.91 -25.51
N ASP A 4 -8.84 -14.61 -25.28
CA ASP A 4 -8.01 -14.52 -24.07
C ASP A 4 -8.59 -15.05 -22.76
N ARG A 5 -8.68 -16.39 -22.71
CA ARG A 5 -8.08 -17.26 -21.67
C ARG A 5 -7.60 -16.51 -20.42
N ASP A 6 -8.32 -16.66 -19.30
CA ASP A 6 -7.85 -16.47 -17.92
C ASP A 6 -6.61 -15.56 -17.78
N ARG A 7 -6.78 -14.25 -18.03
CA ARG A 7 -5.94 -13.29 -17.32
C ARG A 7 -6.37 -13.43 -15.86
N GLY A 8 -5.60 -14.19 -15.07
CA GLY A 8 -5.86 -14.37 -13.64
C GLY A 8 -6.19 -13.01 -13.04
N VAL A 9 -7.45 -12.82 -12.69
CA VAL A 9 -7.96 -11.55 -12.21
C VAL A 9 -7.17 -11.23 -10.97
N VAL A 10 -6.30 -10.22 -11.03
CA VAL A 10 -5.64 -9.73 -9.82
C VAL A 10 -6.72 -8.97 -9.06
N ILE A 11 -7.29 -9.63 -8.06
CA ILE A 11 -8.33 -9.05 -7.22
C ILE A 11 -7.62 -8.11 -6.23
N VAL A 12 -7.92 -6.82 -6.33
CA VAL A 12 -7.63 -5.86 -5.26
C VAL A 12 -8.69 -6.05 -4.19
N GLU A 13 -8.27 -6.20 -2.93
CA GLU A 13 -9.19 -6.38 -1.81
C GLU A 13 -10.00 -5.10 -1.58
N ASP A 14 -11.28 -5.23 -1.19
CA ASP A 14 -12.17 -4.06 -0.97
C ASP A 14 -11.59 -3.04 0.01
N ARG A 15 -10.87 -3.51 1.04
CA ARG A 15 -10.18 -2.63 1.99
C ARG A 15 -9.11 -1.77 1.31
N LEU A 16 -8.24 -2.37 0.49
CA LEU A 16 -7.21 -1.64 -0.25
C LEU A 16 -7.85 -0.68 -1.26
N ARG A 17 -8.89 -1.14 -1.96
CA ARG A 17 -9.65 -0.33 -2.92
C ARG A 17 -10.20 0.93 -2.26
N ASN A 18 -10.83 0.79 -1.10
CA ASN A 18 -11.41 1.91 -0.37
C ASN A 18 -10.33 2.91 0.08
N VAL A 19 -9.20 2.45 0.63
CA VAL A 19 -8.10 3.34 1.04
C VAL A 19 -7.59 4.17 -0.14
N ILE A 20 -7.39 3.54 -1.29
CA ILE A 20 -6.94 4.23 -2.50
C ILE A 20 -8.01 5.25 -2.95
N ALA A 21 -9.26 4.82 -3.02
CA ALA A 21 -10.38 5.66 -3.46
C ALA A 21 -10.56 6.91 -2.57
N GLU A 22 -10.50 6.75 -1.25
CA GLU A 22 -10.63 7.85 -0.30
C GLU A 22 -9.49 8.86 -0.42
N ILE A 23 -8.25 8.41 -0.65
CA ILE A 23 -7.09 9.31 -0.73
C ILE A 23 -7.03 10.02 -2.07
N LEU A 24 -7.42 9.32 -3.14
CA LEU A 24 -7.48 9.88 -4.49
C LEU A 24 -8.78 10.67 -4.76
N ASP A 25 -9.69 10.74 -3.78
CA ASP A 25 -10.98 11.44 -3.86
C ASP A 25 -11.83 10.96 -5.06
N MET A 26 -11.95 9.63 -5.21
CA MET A 26 -12.67 8.99 -6.31
C MET A 26 -13.56 7.84 -5.82
N HIS A 27 -14.40 7.30 -6.70
CA HIS A 27 -15.25 6.17 -6.34
C HIS A 27 -14.42 4.86 -6.27
N PRO A 28 -14.67 3.94 -5.33
CA PRO A 28 -13.94 2.67 -5.25
C PRO A 28 -14.03 1.86 -6.55
N ASP A 29 -15.16 1.92 -7.27
CA ASP A 29 -15.33 1.24 -8.56
C ASP A 29 -14.40 1.78 -9.67
N GLU A 30 -13.84 2.98 -9.52
CA GLU A 30 -12.87 3.55 -10.45
C GLU A 30 -11.45 3.01 -10.22
N VAL A 31 -11.19 2.43 -9.03
CA VAL A 31 -9.89 1.85 -8.68
C VAL A 31 -9.78 0.45 -9.30
N THR A 32 -9.05 0.39 -10.40
CA THR A 32 -8.78 -0.85 -11.14
C THR A 32 -7.39 -1.42 -10.82
N PRO A 33 -7.20 -2.75 -10.84
CA PRO A 33 -5.90 -3.38 -10.57
C PRO A 33 -4.81 -2.94 -11.55
N ASP A 34 -5.18 -2.69 -12.80
CA ASP A 34 -4.28 -2.27 -13.88
C ASP A 34 -4.05 -0.74 -13.93
N MET A 35 -4.65 0.02 -13.01
CA MET A 35 -4.48 1.48 -12.92
C MET A 35 -3.01 1.82 -12.69
N VAL A 36 -2.46 2.70 -13.54
CA VAL A 36 -1.05 3.12 -13.45
C VAL A 36 -0.97 4.51 -12.82
N ARG A 37 -0.16 4.63 -11.75
CA ARG A 37 0.12 5.89 -11.05
C ARG A 37 0.45 7.04 -12.00
N ARG A 38 1.35 6.81 -12.97
CA ARG A 38 1.78 7.85 -13.92
C ARG A 38 0.67 8.35 -14.85
N GLU A 39 -0.40 7.57 -15.02
CA GLU A 39 -1.54 7.93 -15.86
C GLU A 39 -2.68 8.55 -15.03
N CYS A 40 -2.61 8.45 -13.70
CA CYS A 40 -3.58 9.06 -12.79
C CYS A 40 -3.03 10.35 -12.18
N ALA A 41 -3.61 11.49 -12.55
CA ALA A 41 -3.23 12.78 -11.99
C ALA A 41 -3.49 12.89 -10.48
N ALA A 42 -4.51 12.21 -9.96
CA ALA A 42 -4.79 12.19 -8.53
C ALA A 42 -3.71 11.41 -7.75
N TRP A 43 -3.04 10.44 -8.39
CA TRP A 43 -2.01 9.62 -7.75
C TRP A 43 -0.61 10.22 -7.96
N ASP A 44 -0.40 11.38 -7.34
CA ASP A 44 0.90 12.05 -7.33
C ASP A 44 1.84 11.50 -6.23
N SER A 45 3.00 12.14 -6.05
CA SER A 45 3.98 11.75 -5.02
C SER A 45 3.47 11.89 -3.58
N MET A 46 2.60 12.87 -3.31
CA MET A 46 2.06 13.11 -1.96
C MET A 46 1.00 12.07 -1.63
N ASN A 47 0.04 11.87 -2.55
CA ASN A 47 -1.00 10.86 -2.40
C ASN A 47 -0.42 9.45 -2.40
N HIS A 48 0.68 9.19 -3.12
CA HIS A 48 1.42 7.93 -3.01
C HIS A 48 1.84 7.63 -1.57
N LEU A 49 2.54 8.55 -0.90
CA LEU A 49 2.97 8.37 0.48
C LEU A 49 1.78 8.23 1.45
N ARG A 50 0.69 8.97 1.21
CA ARG A 50 -0.55 8.85 2.00
C ARG A 50 -1.17 7.46 1.86
N ILE A 51 -1.26 6.91 0.64
CA ILE A 51 -1.76 5.57 0.37
C ILE A 51 -0.92 4.54 1.12
N ILE A 52 0.40 4.60 0.99
CA ILE A 52 1.31 3.69 1.69
C ILE A 52 1.09 3.76 3.20
N THR A 53 1.08 4.97 3.78
CA THR A 53 0.91 5.14 5.23
C THR A 53 -0.43 4.58 5.72
N ALA A 54 -1.50 4.82 4.97
CA ALA A 54 -2.83 4.31 5.30
C ALA A 54 -2.89 2.77 5.18
N VAL A 55 -2.25 2.20 4.16
CA VAL A 55 -2.14 0.75 3.97
C VAL A 55 -1.32 0.10 5.09
N GLU A 56 -0.17 0.65 5.46
CA GLU A 56 0.64 0.14 6.56
C GLU A 56 -0.15 0.10 7.87
N HIS A 57 -0.90 1.17 8.15
CA HIS A 57 -1.77 1.25 9.32
C HIS A 57 -2.95 0.26 9.25
N GLU A 58 -3.65 0.19 8.11
CA GLU A 58 -4.86 -0.64 7.92
C GLU A 58 -4.55 -2.14 7.96
N PHE A 59 -3.45 -2.56 7.32
CA PHE A 59 -3.06 -3.96 7.22
C PHE A 59 -2.03 -4.38 8.29
N GLY A 60 -1.51 -3.44 9.08
CA GLY A 60 -0.46 -3.70 10.06
C GLY A 60 0.83 -4.20 9.43
N VAL A 61 1.17 -3.71 8.23
CA VAL A 61 2.40 -4.05 7.50
C VAL A 61 3.40 -2.90 7.58
N THR A 62 4.67 -3.19 7.32
CA THR A 62 5.71 -2.16 7.18
C THR A 62 6.41 -2.39 5.85
N LEU A 63 6.26 -1.44 4.93
CA LEU A 63 6.83 -1.49 3.59
C LEU A 63 8.18 -0.77 3.60
N ALA A 64 9.20 -1.39 3.02
CA ALA A 64 10.49 -0.74 2.88
C ALA A 64 10.43 0.37 1.81
N MET A 65 11.29 1.38 1.92
CA MET A 65 11.34 2.48 0.93
C MET A 65 11.57 1.97 -0.50
N ASP A 66 12.39 0.93 -0.66
CA ASP A 66 12.66 0.27 -1.94
C ASP A 66 11.42 -0.44 -2.53
N GLU A 67 10.47 -0.86 -1.69
CA GLU A 67 9.18 -1.44 -2.09
C GLU A 67 8.20 -0.32 -2.47
N ILE A 68 8.12 0.71 -1.63
CA ILE A 68 7.29 1.90 -1.83
C ILE A 68 7.59 2.56 -3.18
N GLU A 69 8.85 2.71 -3.55
CA GLU A 69 9.25 3.31 -4.83
C GLU A 69 8.85 2.45 -6.05
N ARG A 70 8.76 1.13 -5.87
CA ARG A 70 8.41 0.19 -6.94
C ARG A 70 6.91 0.14 -7.23
N VAL A 71 6.06 0.44 -6.25
CA VAL A 71 4.60 0.40 -6.43
C VAL A 71 4.16 1.41 -7.49
N GLN A 72 3.62 0.90 -8.62
CA GLN A 72 3.02 1.74 -9.67
C GLN A 72 1.53 1.47 -9.85
N THR A 73 1.03 0.33 -9.36
CA THR A 73 -0.35 -0.12 -9.55
C THR A 73 -0.96 -0.66 -8.26
N PRO A 74 -2.30 -0.61 -8.09
CA PRO A 74 -2.99 -1.24 -6.96
C PRO A 74 -2.75 -2.75 -6.87
N ALA A 75 -2.63 -3.42 -8.02
CA ALA A 75 -2.30 -4.85 -8.09
C ALA A 75 -0.93 -5.17 -7.45
N GLU A 76 0.09 -4.37 -7.73
CA GLU A 76 1.42 -4.54 -7.13
C GLU A 76 1.37 -4.30 -5.63
N LEU A 77 0.67 -3.26 -5.19
CA LEU A 77 0.52 -2.95 -3.78
C LEU A 77 -0.20 -4.09 -3.03
N GLN A 78 -1.27 -4.64 -3.59
CA GLN A 78 -1.97 -5.79 -3.02
C GLN A 78 -1.05 -7.00 -2.83
N ARG A 79 -0.20 -7.29 -3.82
CA ARG A 79 0.75 -8.41 -3.75
C ARG A 79 1.80 -8.20 -2.65
N MET A 80 2.29 -6.97 -2.49
CA MET A 80 3.25 -6.66 -1.43
C MET A 80 2.63 -6.84 -0.04
N ILE A 81 1.38 -6.41 0.13
CA ILE A 81 0.63 -6.61 1.38
C ILE A 81 0.49 -8.10 1.67
N ASP A 82 0.04 -8.89 0.69
CA ASP A 82 -0.15 -10.34 0.84
C ASP A 82 1.16 -11.05 1.22
N ASP A 83 2.26 -10.71 0.54
CA ASP A 83 3.59 -11.26 0.82
C ASP A 83 4.08 -10.91 2.24
N HIS A 84 3.82 -9.69 2.71
CA HIS A 84 4.13 -9.29 4.09
C HIS A 84 3.23 -9.96 5.12
N LEU A 85 1.93 -10.08 4.85
CA LEU A 85 1.00 -10.79 5.74
C LEU A 85 1.37 -12.28 5.86
N ALA A 86 1.74 -12.92 4.76
CA ALA A 86 2.20 -14.30 4.74
C ALA A 86 3.50 -14.48 5.56
N LYS A 87 4.44 -13.53 5.47
CA LYS A 87 5.69 -13.54 6.26
C LYS A 87 5.47 -13.22 7.74
N GLN A 88 4.51 -12.35 8.07
CA GLN A 88 4.19 -11.95 9.43
C GLN A 88 3.45 -13.04 10.21
N GLY A 89 2.67 -13.89 9.54
CA GLY A 89 2.09 -15.11 10.13
C GLY A 89 3.11 -16.09 10.72
N GLY A 90 4.41 -15.93 10.41
CA GLY A 90 5.52 -16.69 11.00
C GLY A 90 6.39 -15.92 12.01
N ARG A 91 6.14 -14.62 12.25
CA ARG A 91 6.97 -13.77 13.13
C ARG A 91 6.13 -13.15 14.24
N THR A 92 5.79 -13.95 15.24
CA THR A 92 5.58 -13.39 16.58
C THR A 92 6.90 -12.80 17.07
N THR A 93 6.87 -11.52 17.47
CA THR A 93 7.84 -10.83 18.35
C THR A 93 8.89 -9.93 17.67
N GLY A 94 8.91 -8.66 18.10
CA GLY A 94 10.18 -8.03 18.46
C GLY A 94 10.32 -6.53 18.16
N ALA A 95 10.22 -5.72 19.22
CA ALA A 95 11.00 -4.49 19.43
C ALA A 95 10.69 -3.25 18.56
N GLY A 96 9.61 -2.56 18.91
CA GLY A 96 9.57 -1.09 18.83
C GLY A 96 10.06 -0.50 20.15
N SER A 97 11.38 -0.52 20.39
CA SER A 97 12.00 0.20 21.49
C SER A 97 11.80 1.69 21.28
N VAL A 98 10.81 2.29 21.95
CA VAL A 98 10.79 3.73 22.22
C VAL A 98 11.95 4.01 23.18
N GLY A 99 13.12 4.32 22.61
CA GLY A 99 14.26 4.81 23.37
C GLY A 99 13.89 6.09 24.13
N PRO A 100 14.41 6.30 25.36
CA PRO A 100 13.99 7.40 26.20
C PRO A 100 14.38 8.75 25.60
N ALA A 101 13.45 9.70 25.70
CA ALA A 101 13.71 11.11 25.43
C ALA A 101 14.98 11.59 26.16
N SER A 102 15.94 12.07 25.39
CA SER A 102 17.13 12.80 25.82
C SER A 102 17.58 13.56 24.57
N ARG A 103 17.89 14.86 24.55
CA ARG A 103 18.13 15.87 25.57
C ARG A 103 18.34 17.17 24.78
N GLN A 104 17.72 18.29 25.16
CA GLN A 104 18.45 19.55 25.13
C GLN A 104 17.88 20.53 26.15
N SER A 105 18.65 20.67 27.24
CA SER A 105 18.61 21.82 28.13
C SER A 105 18.94 23.08 27.32
N ILE A 106 18.16 24.14 27.54
CA ILE A 106 18.58 25.50 27.18
C ILE A 106 18.40 26.34 28.46
N PRO A 107 19.41 27.13 28.86
CA PRO A 107 19.43 27.89 30.10
C PRO A 107 18.36 28.99 30.18
#